data_AF-K1RR07-F1
#
_entry.id   AF-K1RR07-F1
#
_cell.length_a   1.000
_cell.length_b   1.000
_cell.length_c   1.000
_cell.angle_alpha   90.00
_cell.angle_beta   90.00
_cell.angle_gamma   90.00
#
_symmetry.space_group_name_H-M   'P 1'
#
loop_
_entity.id
_entity.type
_entity.pdbx_description
1 polymer ?
#
loop_
_entity_poly.entity_id
_entity_poly.type
_entity_poly.pdbx_seq_one_letter_code
_entity_poly.pdbx_strand_id
1 'polypeptide(L)'
;MEINTAFQLLSLKLSRPDLLSRADKMLLMPDLFRYFLTGEKTTEYSIASTTQLLDAEKRCWSKRVIDALSLPEGIFCDIVPTGSAAGTLSDEICEELSIQPCAVTAVAGHDTQCAMVAVPTEKDDFIFLSCGTWSLLGTELSEPLINEKTLRCNVTNEGGYGGKASFLKNIIGLWLIQETRRQWQKEGDSLSFAEMETLA
;
A
#
# COMPACT_ATOMS: atom_id res chain seq x y z
N MET A 1 -13.90 0.01 4.89
CA MET A 1 -13.29 -0.80 3.81
C MET A 1 -12.82 -2.09 4.49
N GLU A 2 -13.49 -3.22 4.24
CA GLU A 2 -13.27 -4.47 5.00
C GLU A 2 -11.88 -5.09 4.77
N ILE A 3 -11.17 -4.63 3.74
CA ILE A 3 -9.86 -5.14 3.34
C ILE A 3 -8.69 -4.56 4.14
N ASN A 4 -8.89 -3.49 4.93
CA ASN A 4 -7.79 -2.86 5.65
C ASN A 4 -7.17 -3.84 6.67
N THR A 5 -5.84 -3.78 6.82
CA THR A 5 -5.08 -4.69 7.71
C THR A 5 -5.62 -4.68 9.15
N ALA A 6 -6.09 -3.55 9.66
CA ALA A 6 -6.76 -3.45 10.96
C ALA A 6 -7.91 -4.47 11.12
N PHE A 7 -8.77 -4.61 10.11
CA PHE A 7 -9.89 -5.55 10.14
C PHE A 7 -9.45 -6.99 9.89
N GLN A 8 -8.42 -7.20 9.07
CA GLN A 8 -7.85 -8.53 8.88
C GLN A 8 -7.23 -9.08 10.17
N LEU A 9 -6.47 -8.26 10.90
CA LEU A 9 -5.90 -8.63 12.21
C LEU A 9 -6.99 -8.83 13.26
N LEU A 10 -8.01 -7.97 13.29
CA LEU A 10 -9.15 -8.16 14.19
C LEU A 10 -9.88 -9.48 13.89
N SER A 11 -10.11 -9.79 12.62
CA SER A 11 -10.70 -11.07 12.19
C SER A 11 -9.83 -12.25 12.61
N LEU A 12 -8.51 -12.17 12.42
CA LEU A 12 -7.58 -13.22 12.85
C LEU A 12 -7.60 -13.40 14.37
N LYS A 13 -7.62 -12.31 15.14
CA LYS A 13 -7.73 -12.35 16.60
C LYS A 13 -9.02 -13.05 17.07
N LEU A 14 -10.15 -12.75 16.41
CA LEU A 14 -11.45 -13.31 16.79
C LEU A 14 -11.61 -14.77 16.37
N SER A 15 -11.08 -15.14 15.20
CA SER A 15 -11.27 -16.47 14.62
C SER A 15 -10.16 -17.47 14.97
N ARG A 16 -8.91 -17.01 15.09
CA ARG A 16 -7.72 -17.84 15.34
C ARG A 16 -6.71 -17.13 16.27
N PRO A 17 -7.09 -16.84 17.53
CA PRO A 17 -6.25 -16.09 18.47
C PRO A 17 -4.89 -16.74 18.72
N ASP A 18 -4.82 -18.08 18.72
CA ASP A 18 -3.57 -18.82 18.94
C ASP A 18 -2.54 -18.62 17.82
N LEU A 19 -2.98 -18.33 16.59
CA LEU A 19 -2.06 -18.00 15.51
C LEU A 19 -1.45 -16.62 15.72
N LEU A 20 -2.27 -15.65 16.12
CA LEU A 20 -1.83 -14.29 16.35
C LEU A 20 -0.92 -14.19 17.58
N SER A 21 -1.17 -14.98 18.63
CA SER A 21 -0.34 -15.00 19.85
C SER A 21 1.05 -15.61 19.63
N ARG A 22 1.21 -16.45 18.60
CA ARG A 22 2.48 -17.07 18.20
C ARG A 22 3.25 -16.26 17.16
N ALA A 23 2.65 -15.21 16.62
CA ALA A 23 3.30 -14.36 15.63
C ALA A 23 4.40 -13.54 16.29
N ASP A 24 5.62 -13.59 15.73
CA ASP A 24 6.74 -12.74 16.17
C ASP A 24 6.60 -11.33 15.57
N LYS A 25 6.47 -11.25 14.24
CA LYS A 25 6.33 -9.99 13.49
C LYS A 25 5.29 -10.08 12.39
N MET A 26 4.64 -8.95 12.11
CA MET A 26 3.80 -8.72 10.96
C MET A 26 4.61 -7.99 9.90
N LEU A 27 4.79 -8.62 8.75
CA LEU A 27 5.41 -8.01 7.57
C LEU A 27 4.35 -7.80 6.50
N LEU A 28 4.27 -6.59 5.97
CA LEU A 28 3.45 -6.31 4.79
C LEU A 28 4.15 -6.87 3.55
N MET A 29 3.40 -7.09 2.47
CA MET A 29 3.91 -7.79 1.28
C MET A 29 5.32 -7.34 0.80
N PRO A 30 5.60 -6.04 0.57
CA PRO A 30 6.94 -5.60 0.16
C PRO A 30 8.01 -5.88 1.25
N ASP A 31 7.65 -5.74 2.52
CA ASP A 31 8.55 -5.99 3.64
C ASP A 31 8.85 -7.48 3.81
N LEU A 32 7.91 -8.36 3.48
CA LEU A 32 8.10 -9.81 3.50
C LEU A 32 9.11 -10.24 2.43
N PHE A 33 8.99 -9.71 1.21
CA PHE A 33 9.99 -9.98 0.17
C PHE A 33 11.36 -9.43 0.56
N ARG A 34 11.42 -8.22 1.11
CA ARG A 34 12.67 -7.67 1.65
C ARG A 34 13.27 -8.59 2.72
N TYR A 35 12.45 -9.05 3.67
CA TYR A 35 12.90 -9.95 4.72
C TYR A 35 13.49 -11.25 4.16
N PHE A 36 12.88 -11.84 3.13
CA PHE A 36 13.46 -13.02 2.48
C PHE A 36 14.81 -12.73 1.81
N LEU A 37 15.01 -11.51 1.31
CA LEU A 37 16.26 -11.11 0.69
C LEU A 37 17.37 -10.82 1.70
N THR A 38 17.05 -10.19 2.83
CA THR A 38 18.06 -9.61 3.73
C THR A 38 18.02 -10.08 5.18
N GLY A 39 16.95 -10.75 5.60
CA GLY A 39 16.68 -11.11 6.99
C GLY A 39 16.20 -9.95 7.88
N GLU A 40 16.18 -8.71 7.36
CA GLU A 40 15.81 -7.52 8.11
C GLU A 40 14.30 -7.37 8.26
N LYS A 41 13.83 -7.10 9.48
CA LYS A 41 12.41 -6.93 9.81
C LYS A 41 12.10 -5.47 10.13
N THR A 42 11.64 -4.74 9.12
CA THR A 42 11.16 -3.35 9.23
C THR A 42 9.84 -3.22 8.49
N THR A 43 9.12 -2.11 8.66
CA THR A 43 7.95 -1.78 7.84
C THR A 43 8.21 -0.49 7.10
N GLU A 44 8.04 -0.47 5.78
CA GLU A 44 8.18 0.78 5.04
C GLU A 44 6.95 1.70 5.22
N TYR A 45 7.21 3.00 5.34
CA TYR A 45 6.21 4.02 5.70
C TYR A 45 4.98 4.04 4.77
N SER A 46 5.19 4.04 3.46
CA SER A 46 4.11 4.15 2.49
C SER A 46 3.15 2.96 2.59
N ILE A 47 3.66 1.74 2.71
CA ILE A 47 2.82 0.55 2.86
C ILE A 47 2.18 0.48 4.25
N ALA A 48 2.86 0.94 5.31
CA ALA A 48 2.28 1.03 6.66
C ALA A 48 1.01 1.90 6.68
N SER A 49 0.97 2.96 5.87
CA SER A 49 -0.17 3.88 5.82
C SER A 49 -1.47 3.25 5.31
N THR A 50 -1.38 2.18 4.52
CA THR A 50 -2.54 1.46 3.97
C THR A 50 -3.28 0.63 5.02
N THR A 51 -2.66 0.38 6.18
CA THR A 51 -3.13 -0.59 7.17
C THR A 51 -4.32 -0.13 8.00
N GLN A 52 -4.57 1.19 8.04
CA GLN A 52 -5.45 1.84 9.03
C GLN A 52 -4.97 1.71 10.49
N LEU A 53 -3.71 1.33 10.70
CA LEU A 53 -3.06 1.22 12.02
C LEU A 53 -1.98 2.29 12.23
N LEU A 54 -1.72 3.12 11.22
CA LEU A 54 -0.77 4.23 11.26
C LEU A 54 -1.45 5.52 11.75
N ASP A 55 -0.75 6.29 12.59
CA ASP A 55 -1.05 7.70 12.85
C ASP A 55 -0.38 8.56 11.78
N ALA A 56 -1.17 9.18 10.89
CA ALA A 56 -0.65 9.91 9.75
C ALA A 56 0.10 11.21 10.13
N GLU A 57 -0.27 11.85 11.25
CA GLU A 57 0.41 13.06 11.72
C GLU A 57 1.75 12.72 12.35
N LYS A 58 1.78 11.68 13.19
CA LYS A 58 3.00 11.25 13.90
C LYS A 58 3.89 10.31 13.09
N ARG A 59 3.37 9.78 11.98
CA ARG A 59 4.05 8.85 11.07
C ARG A 59 4.57 7.59 11.76
N CYS A 60 3.84 7.13 12.78
CA CYS A 60 4.17 5.94 13.55
C CYS A 60 2.91 5.09 13.77
N TRP A 61 3.06 3.88 14.29
CA TRP A 61 1.92 3.04 14.63
C TRP A 61 1.02 3.73 15.65
N SER A 62 -0.28 3.77 15.37
CA SER A 62 -1.27 4.40 16.24
C SER A 62 -1.57 3.51 17.43
N LYS A 63 -0.88 3.77 18.54
CA LYS A 63 -1.14 3.09 19.83
C LYS A 63 -2.62 3.11 20.20
N ARG A 64 -3.30 4.25 19.97
CA ARG A 64 -4.74 4.39 20.21
C ARG A 64 -5.58 3.33 19.47
N VAL A 65 -5.28 3.08 18.19
CA VAL A 65 -6.03 2.12 17.38
C VAL A 65 -5.63 0.69 17.74
N ILE A 66 -4.33 0.44 17.93
CA ILE A 66 -3.79 -0.88 18.33
C ILE A 66 -4.38 -1.32 19.68
N ASP A 67 -4.41 -0.44 20.67
CA ASP A 67 -4.97 -0.70 22.00
C ASP A 67 -6.49 -0.92 21.93
N ALA A 68 -7.21 -0.09 21.15
CA ALA A 68 -8.66 -0.23 20.99
C ALA A 68 -9.06 -1.58 20.36
N LEU A 69 -8.24 -2.10 19.44
CA LEU A 69 -8.39 -3.43 18.85
C LEU A 69 -7.75 -4.53 19.71
N SER A 70 -7.03 -4.15 20.77
CA SER A 70 -6.17 -4.98 21.62
C SER A 70 -5.32 -5.98 20.81
N LEU A 71 -4.64 -5.45 19.80
CA LEU A 71 -3.67 -6.19 19.01
C LEU A 71 -2.34 -6.28 19.76
N PRO A 72 -1.57 -7.38 19.61
CA PRO A 72 -0.30 -7.53 20.31
C PRO A 72 0.75 -6.55 19.76
N GLU A 73 1.22 -5.61 20.58
CA GLU A 73 2.19 -4.58 20.13
C GLU A 73 3.50 -5.18 19.58
N GLY A 74 3.92 -6.34 20.08
CA GLY A 74 5.17 -6.98 19.70
C GLY A 74 5.28 -7.35 18.21
N ILE A 75 4.16 -7.52 17.51
CA ILE A 75 4.16 -7.91 16.10
C ILE A 75 4.53 -6.75 15.17
N PHE A 76 4.38 -5.51 15.61
CA PHE A 76 4.63 -4.35 14.76
C PHE A 76 6.14 -4.08 14.67
N CYS A 77 6.65 -3.99 13.45
CA CYS A 77 8.06 -3.63 13.20
C CYS A 77 8.25 -2.12 13.26
N ASP A 78 9.49 -1.67 13.45
CA ASP A 78 9.81 -0.24 13.34
C ASP A 78 9.53 0.25 11.91
N ILE A 79 8.93 1.44 11.83
CA ILE A 79 8.62 2.08 10.55
C ILE A 79 9.86 2.83 10.05
N VAL A 80 10.25 2.54 8.81
CA VAL A 80 11.37 3.21 8.14
C VAL A 80 10.86 4.10 7.00
N PRO A 81 11.47 5.28 6.78
CA PRO A 81 11.16 6.12 5.63
C PRO A 81 11.41 5.42 4.30
N THR A 82 10.67 5.80 3.27
CA THR A 82 10.95 5.43 1.89
C THR A 82 12.37 5.84 1.50
N GLY A 83 13.12 4.93 0.87
CA GLY A 83 14.52 5.13 0.48
C GLY A 83 15.54 4.72 1.56
N SER A 84 15.09 4.19 2.71
CA SER A 84 16.00 3.73 3.76
C SER A 84 16.80 2.50 3.34
N ALA A 85 18.05 2.39 3.81
CA ALA A 85 18.84 1.18 3.70
C ALA A 85 18.12 0.02 4.40
N ALA A 86 18.12 -1.15 3.76
CA ALA A 86 17.27 -2.29 4.09
C ALA A 86 18.07 -3.59 4.28
N GLY A 87 19.35 -3.43 4.62
CA GLY A 87 20.33 -4.51 4.71
C GLY A 87 21.01 -4.80 3.37
N THR A 88 21.68 -5.93 3.31
CA THR A 88 22.28 -6.51 2.10
C THR A 88 21.62 -7.85 1.81
N LEU A 89 21.70 -8.31 0.56
CA LEU A 89 21.34 -9.69 0.24
C LEU A 89 22.05 -10.65 1.19
N SER A 90 21.35 -11.70 1.61
CA SER A 90 21.90 -12.75 2.45
C SER A 90 23.03 -13.48 1.75
N ASP A 91 23.99 -13.98 2.55
CA ASP A 91 25.14 -14.73 2.04
C ASP A 91 24.67 -15.97 1.24
N GLU A 92 23.60 -16.64 1.69
CA GLU A 92 23.00 -17.79 1.01
C GLU A 92 22.56 -17.45 -0.43
N ILE A 93 21.86 -16.32 -0.62
CA ILE A 93 21.44 -15.86 -1.96
C ILE A 93 22.65 -15.47 -2.82
N CYS A 94 23.64 -14.80 -2.22
CA CYS A 94 24.86 -14.42 -2.94
C CYS A 94 25.65 -15.63 -3.41
N GLU A 95 25.77 -16.67 -2.58
CA GLU A 95 26.41 -17.95 -2.91
C GLU A 95 25.64 -18.69 -4.02
N GLU A 96 24.32 -18.84 -3.88
CA GLU A 96 23.48 -19.55 -4.85
C GLU A 96 23.55 -18.90 -6.25
N LEU A 97 23.50 -17.57 -6.30
CA LEU A 97 23.51 -16.82 -7.56
C LEU A 97 24.92 -16.49 -8.06
N SER A 98 25.97 -16.81 -7.29
CA SER A 98 27.37 -16.46 -7.59
C SER A 98 27.56 -14.96 -7.83
N ILE A 99 26.94 -14.12 -7.01
CA ILE A 99 27.00 -12.65 -7.09
C ILE A 99 27.69 -12.05 -5.86
N GLN A 100 28.17 -10.83 -5.99
CA GLN A 100 28.68 -10.07 -4.85
C GLN A 100 27.54 -9.57 -3.96
N PRO A 101 27.79 -9.32 -2.65
CA PRO A 101 26.84 -8.68 -1.76
C PRO A 101 26.26 -7.39 -2.37
N CYS A 102 24.93 -7.28 -2.35
CA CYS A 102 24.21 -6.16 -2.92
C CYS A 102 23.37 -5.46 -1.84
N ALA A 103 23.46 -4.14 -1.77
CA ALA A 103 22.65 -3.35 -0.85
C ALA A 103 21.19 -3.33 -1.31
N VAL A 104 20.27 -3.52 -0.36
CA VAL A 104 18.83 -3.47 -0.59
C VAL A 104 18.29 -2.17 0.01
N THR A 105 17.32 -1.55 -0.67
CA THR A 105 16.66 -0.32 -0.24
C THR A 105 15.16 -0.55 -0.05
N ALA A 106 14.60 -0.03 1.04
CA ALA A 106 13.17 0.00 1.26
C ALA A 106 12.55 1.13 0.42
N VAL A 107 12.23 0.84 -0.84
CA VAL A 107 11.48 1.76 -1.73
C VAL A 107 10.02 1.88 -1.31
N ALA A 108 9.23 2.72 -1.97
CA ALA A 108 7.82 2.85 -1.65
C ALA A 108 7.14 1.48 -1.80
N GLY A 109 6.69 0.91 -0.68
CA GLY A 109 6.11 -0.42 -0.64
C GLY A 109 4.69 -0.46 -1.21
N HIS A 110 3.98 0.66 -1.21
CA HIS A 110 2.70 0.81 -1.92
C HIS A 110 2.97 1.22 -3.37
N ASP A 111 2.51 0.41 -4.33
CA ASP A 111 2.68 0.65 -5.77
C ASP A 111 2.13 2.00 -6.27
N THR A 112 0.99 2.45 -5.73
CA THR A 112 0.43 3.78 -5.99
C THR A 112 1.42 4.88 -5.63
N GLN A 113 2.19 4.69 -4.55
CA GLN A 113 3.17 5.68 -4.10
C GLN A 113 4.41 5.66 -5.00
N CYS A 114 4.80 4.51 -5.57
CA CYS A 114 5.77 4.47 -6.68
C CYS A 114 5.28 5.26 -7.90
N ALA A 115 4.01 5.07 -8.29
CA ALA A 115 3.42 5.80 -9.43
C ALA A 115 3.36 7.31 -9.16
N MET A 116 3.03 7.72 -7.94
CA MET A 116 3.02 9.13 -7.52
C MET A 116 4.41 9.77 -7.64
N VAL A 117 5.45 9.10 -7.11
CA VAL A 117 6.84 9.60 -7.18
C VAL A 117 7.32 9.78 -8.62
N ALA A 118 6.76 9.00 -9.56
CA ALA A 118 7.09 9.08 -10.98
C ALA A 118 6.33 10.17 -11.75
N VAL A 119 5.39 10.91 -11.12
CA VAL A 119 4.67 12.00 -11.79
C VAL A 119 5.67 13.08 -12.21
N PRO A 120 5.78 13.41 -13.52
CA PRO A 120 6.82 14.30 -14.04
C PRO A 120 6.42 15.77 -13.85
N THR A 121 6.31 16.21 -12.59
CA THR A 121 5.99 17.58 -12.23
C THR A 121 7.00 18.13 -11.23
N GLU A 122 7.45 19.35 -11.47
CA GLU A 122 8.24 20.13 -10.52
C GLU A 122 7.36 21.08 -9.70
N LYS A 123 6.04 21.08 -9.96
CA LYS A 123 5.06 21.93 -9.28
C LYS A 123 4.39 21.16 -8.14
N ASP A 124 4.19 21.85 -7.03
CA ASP A 124 3.43 21.33 -5.89
C ASP A 124 1.92 21.25 -6.17
N ASP A 125 1.40 22.06 -7.09
CA ASP A 125 -0.02 22.06 -7.48
C ASP A 125 -0.23 21.19 -8.73
N PHE A 126 -0.59 19.93 -8.50
CA PHE A 126 -0.93 18.99 -9.55
C PHE A 126 -2.04 18.04 -9.09
N ILE A 127 -2.70 17.43 -10.06
CA ILE A 127 -3.62 16.31 -9.84
C ILE A 127 -3.11 15.16 -10.71
N PHE A 128 -3.10 13.96 -10.15
CA PHE A 128 -2.85 12.75 -10.90
C PHE A 128 -4.10 11.87 -10.93
N LEU A 129 -4.24 11.13 -12.02
CA LEU A 129 -5.25 10.10 -12.19
C LEU A 129 -4.57 8.83 -12.68
N SER A 130 -4.40 7.85 -11.80
CA SER A 130 -3.94 6.52 -12.20
C SER A 130 -5.15 5.71 -12.65
N CYS A 131 -5.16 5.27 -13.91
CA CYS A 131 -6.27 4.51 -14.51
C CYS A 131 -5.89 3.04 -14.69
N GLY A 132 -6.35 2.19 -13.76
CA GLY A 132 -6.28 0.73 -13.88
C GLY A 132 -7.66 0.10 -13.72
N THR A 133 -7.70 -1.15 -13.24
CA THR A 133 -8.94 -1.79 -12.77
C THR A 133 -9.65 -0.89 -11.74
N TRP A 134 -8.85 -0.29 -10.86
CA TRP A 134 -9.24 0.80 -9.96
C TRP A 134 -8.66 2.10 -10.50
N SER A 135 -9.34 3.22 -10.23
CA SER A 135 -8.83 4.55 -10.53
C SER A 135 -8.55 5.32 -9.25
N LEU A 136 -7.40 5.98 -9.20
CA LEU A 136 -6.95 6.77 -8.07
C LEU A 136 -6.81 8.21 -8.53
N LEU A 137 -7.69 9.08 -8.05
CA LEU A 137 -7.66 10.52 -8.30
C LEU A 137 -7.12 11.21 -7.05
N GLY A 138 -6.06 11.99 -7.18
CA GLY A 138 -5.52 12.67 -6.01
C GLY A 138 -4.46 13.72 -6.32
N THR A 139 -3.83 14.17 -5.25
CA THR A 139 -2.71 15.11 -5.23
C THR A 139 -1.78 14.75 -4.08
N GLU A 140 -0.68 15.48 -3.95
CA GLU A 140 0.26 15.36 -2.85
C GLU A 140 0.19 16.60 -1.96
N LEU A 141 0.16 16.40 -0.65
CA LEU A 141 0.16 17.47 0.35
C LEU A 141 1.42 17.36 1.22
N SER A 142 1.91 18.48 1.74
CA SER A 142 3.04 18.47 2.69
C SER A 142 2.69 17.78 4.00
N GLU A 143 1.42 17.86 4.41
CA GLU A 143 0.87 17.31 5.65
C GLU A 143 -0.51 16.69 5.40
N PRO A 144 -0.92 15.67 6.17
CA PRO A 144 -2.22 15.04 6.01
C PRO A 144 -3.36 16.02 6.33
N LEU A 145 -4.44 15.98 5.56
CA LEU A 145 -5.64 16.79 5.77
C LEU A 145 -6.74 15.93 6.41
N ILE A 146 -6.89 16.06 7.73
CA ILE A 146 -7.82 15.25 8.52
C ILE A 146 -8.86 16.15 9.18
N ASN A 147 -10.10 16.11 8.68
CA ASN A 147 -11.22 16.86 9.25
C ASN A 147 -12.57 16.24 8.82
N GLU A 148 -13.68 16.82 9.29
CA GLU A 148 -15.02 16.33 8.97
C GLU A 148 -15.35 16.38 7.46
N LYS A 149 -14.74 17.28 6.69
CA LYS A 149 -14.94 17.36 5.25
C LYS A 149 -14.23 16.21 4.55
N THR A 150 -12.98 15.93 4.91
CA THR A 150 -12.22 14.82 4.30
C THR A 150 -12.83 13.46 4.66
N LEU A 151 -13.34 13.32 5.89
CA LEU A 151 -14.13 12.15 6.31
C LEU A 151 -15.41 11.98 5.47
N ARG A 152 -16.24 13.03 5.37
CA ARG A 152 -17.50 12.98 4.59
C ARG A 152 -17.27 12.67 3.11
N CYS A 153 -16.18 13.20 2.53
CA CYS A 153 -15.82 12.95 1.14
C CYS A 153 -15.20 11.57 0.91
N ASN A 154 -14.92 10.81 1.98
CA ASN A 154 -14.23 9.53 1.97
C ASN A 154 -12.88 9.60 1.21
N VAL A 155 -12.08 10.59 1.56
CA VAL A 155 -10.72 10.78 1.03
C VAL A 155 -9.72 10.15 1.98
N THR A 156 -8.68 9.52 1.45
CA THR A 156 -7.61 8.93 2.25
C THR A 156 -6.39 9.86 2.29
N ASN A 157 -5.62 9.75 3.38
CA ASN A 157 -4.31 10.37 3.54
C ASN A 157 -3.29 9.22 3.68
N GLU A 158 -2.71 8.80 2.57
CA GLU A 158 -1.67 7.78 2.56
C GLU A 158 -0.29 8.40 2.71
N GLY A 159 0.67 7.62 3.20
CA GLY A 159 2.05 8.03 3.37
C GLY A 159 2.76 8.08 2.02
N GLY A 160 3.26 9.26 1.65
CA GLY A 160 4.07 9.50 0.46
C GLY A 160 5.56 9.62 0.76
N TYR A 161 6.34 9.73 -0.31
CA TYR A 161 7.79 9.95 -0.23
C TYR A 161 8.13 11.26 0.49
N GLY A 162 9.24 11.27 1.23
CA GLY A 162 9.65 12.44 2.01
C GLY A 162 8.71 12.81 3.17
N GLY A 163 7.81 11.90 3.56
CA GLY A 163 6.83 12.13 4.62
C GLY A 163 5.62 12.96 4.20
N LYS A 164 5.48 13.24 2.90
CA LYS A 164 4.29 13.90 2.35
C LYS A 164 3.05 13.01 2.50
N ALA A 165 1.87 13.58 2.29
CA ALA A 165 0.59 12.88 2.33
C ALA A 165 0.01 12.78 0.92
N SER A 166 -0.19 11.56 0.45
CA SER A 166 -0.95 11.26 -0.75
C SER A 166 -2.44 11.39 -0.44
N PHE A 167 -3.03 12.49 -0.92
CA PHE A 167 -4.42 12.84 -0.68
C PHE A 167 -5.25 12.40 -1.88
N LEU A 168 -5.93 11.26 -1.74
CA LEU A 168 -6.55 10.59 -2.88
C LEU A 168 -7.91 9.99 -2.56
N LYS A 169 -8.70 9.79 -3.61
CA LYS A 169 -9.98 9.12 -3.57
C LYS A 169 -9.98 7.94 -4.52
N ASN A 170 -10.41 6.79 -4.00
CA ASN A 170 -10.65 5.59 -4.78
C ASN A 170 -11.92 5.76 -5.63
N ILE A 171 -11.82 5.45 -6.91
CA ILE A 171 -12.91 5.46 -7.88
C ILE A 171 -12.92 4.11 -8.60
N ILE A 172 -14.11 3.63 -8.97
CA ILE A 172 -14.22 2.47 -9.85
C ILE A 172 -13.56 2.85 -11.18
N GLY A 173 -12.50 2.15 -11.55
CA GLY A 173 -11.75 2.42 -12.75
C GLY A 173 -12.34 1.69 -13.96
N LEU A 174 -11.45 1.13 -14.77
CA LEU A 174 -11.79 0.42 -16.01
C LEU A 174 -12.41 -0.97 -15.75
N TRP A 175 -12.63 -1.38 -14.51
CA TRP A 175 -13.23 -2.67 -14.19
C TRP A 175 -14.58 -2.88 -14.86
N LEU A 176 -15.45 -1.86 -14.89
CA LEU A 176 -16.79 -1.97 -15.50
C LEU A 176 -16.72 -2.28 -17.00
N ILE A 177 -15.86 -1.59 -17.74
CA ILE A 177 -15.68 -1.85 -19.18
C ILE A 177 -15.02 -3.21 -19.42
N GLN A 178 -14.09 -3.63 -18.55
CA GLN A 178 -13.46 -4.95 -18.63
C GLN A 178 -14.45 -6.08 -18.38
N GLU A 179 -15.30 -6.00 -17.34
CA GLU A 179 -16.29 -7.04 -17.07
C GLU A 179 -17.41 -7.06 -18.12
N THR A 180 -17.82 -5.89 -18.64
CA THR A 180 -18.76 -5.81 -19.77
C THR A 180 -18.21 -6.57 -20.98
N ARG A 181 -16.94 -6.31 -21.33
CA ARG A 181 -16.25 -7.02 -22.41
C ARG A 181 -16.15 -8.54 -22.15
N ARG A 182 -15.82 -8.95 -20.92
CA ARG A 182 -15.77 -10.38 -20.56
C ARG A 182 -17.15 -11.04 -20.67
N GLN A 183 -18.22 -10.32 -20.36
CA GLN A 183 -19.58 -10.84 -20.48
C GLN A 183 -19.96 -11.03 -21.95
N TRP A 184 -19.73 -10.04 -22.82
CA TRP A 184 -19.97 -10.16 -24.25
C TRP A 184 -19.16 -11.29 -24.90
N GLN A 185 -17.90 -11.46 -24.48
CA GLN A 185 -17.09 -12.60 -24.93
C GLN A 185 -17.70 -13.96 -24.56
N LYS A 186 -18.37 -14.08 -23.40
CA LYS A 186 -19.08 -15.31 -23.01
C LYS A 186 -20.36 -15.52 -23.83
N GLU A 187 -20.98 -14.44 -24.29
CA GLU A 187 -22.22 -14.46 -25.10
C GLU A 187 -21.94 -14.69 -26.60
N GLY A 188 -20.68 -14.67 -27.01
CA GLY A 188 -20.22 -14.95 -28.38
C GLY A 188 -19.66 -13.72 -29.12
N ASP A 189 -19.77 -12.54 -28.53
CA ASP A 189 -19.34 -11.27 -29.12
C ASP A 189 -17.93 -10.90 -28.62
N SER A 190 -16.91 -11.21 -29.43
CA SER A 190 -15.52 -10.91 -29.10
C SER A 190 -15.10 -9.50 -29.53
N LEU A 191 -15.72 -8.48 -28.92
CA LEU A 191 -15.38 -7.07 -29.17
C LEU A 191 -14.02 -6.69 -28.56
N SER A 192 -13.24 -5.93 -29.31
CA SER A 192 -12.07 -5.19 -28.86
C SER A 192 -12.49 -3.87 -28.16
N PHE A 193 -11.59 -3.27 -27.37
CA PHE A 193 -11.91 -1.99 -26.72
C PHE A 193 -12.21 -0.86 -27.72
N ALA A 194 -11.57 -0.87 -28.91
CA ALA A 194 -11.84 0.12 -29.97
C ALA A 194 -13.25 -0.05 -30.58
N GLU A 195 -13.70 -1.29 -30.75
CA GLU A 195 -15.07 -1.56 -31.21
C GLU A 195 -16.10 -1.14 -30.16
N MET A 196 -15.81 -1.36 -28.87
CA MET A 196 -16.68 -0.90 -27.78
C MET A 196 -16.81 0.63 -27.75
N GLU A 197 -15.74 1.37 -28.03
CA GLU A 197 -15.78 2.84 -28.13
C GLU A 197 -16.68 3.31 -29.27
N THR A 198 -16.70 2.59 -30.38
CA THR A 198 -17.55 2.93 -31.53
C THR A 198 -19.06 2.71 -31.24
N LEU A 199 -19.38 1.90 -30.23
CA LEU A 199 -20.76 1.63 -29.80
C LEU A 199 -21.32 2.63 -28.78
N ALA A 200 -20.46 3.44 -28.15
CA ALA A 200 -20.80 4.40 -27.10
C ALA A 200 -21.31 5.74 -27.67
#